data_AF-A0A7K1ZJ88-F1
#
_entry.id   AF-A0A7K1ZJ88-F1
#
_cell.length_a   1.000
_cell.length_b   1.000
_cell.length_c   1.000
_cell.angle_alpha   90.00
_cell.angle_beta   90.00
_cell.angle_gamma   90.00
#
_symmetry.space_group_name_H-M   'P 1'
#
loop_
_entity.id
_entity.type
_entity.pdbx_description
1 polymer ?
#
loop_
_entity_poly.entity_id
_entity_poly.type
_entity_poly.pdbx_seq_one_letter_code
_entity_poly.pdbx_strand_id
1 'polypeptide(L)'
;MGMKTIDIENLTAQNSNVYETVVVLSKRARQIAARQKAELDEKLAYYEGFTSEMDNLRMQEEQARVSLEYEKRPKPSEIAIGELEENEIYFRNPDKEDLSGALPG
;
A
#
# COMPACT_ATOMS: atom_id res chain seq x y z
N MET A 1 2.61 10.08 -15.02
CA MET A 1 3.00 10.21 -13.60
C MET A 1 4.33 10.94 -13.57
N GLY A 2 4.40 12.12 -12.94
CA GLY A 2 5.66 12.88 -12.85
C GLY A 2 6.56 12.28 -11.77
N MET A 3 7.88 12.30 -11.96
CA MET A 3 8.80 11.90 -10.89
C MET A 3 8.72 12.92 -9.74
N LYS A 4 8.38 12.45 -8.54
CA LYS A 4 8.48 13.23 -7.29
C LYS A 4 9.84 12.93 -6.66
N THR A 5 10.58 13.98 -6.28
CA THR A 5 11.80 13.84 -5.48
C THR A 5 11.42 13.61 -4.02
N ILE A 6 12.12 12.71 -3.35
CA ILE A 6 11.90 12.39 -1.93
C ILE A 6 13.16 12.80 -1.18
N ASP A 7 12.98 13.51 -0.07
CA ASP A 7 14.06 13.86 0.84
C ASP A 7 14.37 12.64 1.72
N ILE A 8 15.48 11.97 1.42
CA ILE A 8 15.88 10.72 2.07
C ILE A 8 16.30 10.97 3.52
N GLU A 9 16.89 12.13 3.83
CA GLU A 9 17.35 12.45 5.19
C GLU A 9 16.15 12.57 6.12
N ASN A 10 15.12 13.32 5.71
CA ASN A 10 13.89 13.45 6.47
C ASN A 10 13.12 12.12 6.58
N LEU A 11 13.04 11.34 5.49
CA LEU A 11 12.33 10.06 5.48
C LEU A 11 12.99 9.01 6.38
N THR A 12 14.30 9.07 6.54
CA THR A 12 15.08 8.10 7.32
C THR A 12 15.37 8.56 8.74
N ALA A 13 15.08 9.81 9.09
CA ALA A 13 15.37 10.39 10.41
C ALA A 13 14.76 9.63 11.60
N GLN A 14 13.63 8.96 11.40
CA GLN A 14 12.97 8.14 12.42
C GLN A 14 13.59 6.74 12.58
N ASN A 15 14.42 6.33 11.63
CA ASN A 15 15.05 5.01 11.59
C ASN A 15 16.53 5.13 11.91
N SER A 16 17.05 4.13 12.63
CA SER A 16 18.49 4.04 12.89
C SER A 16 19.31 3.78 11.62
N ASN A 17 18.67 3.27 10.57
CA ASN A 17 19.30 2.82 9.35
C ASN A 17 18.34 2.95 8.15
N VAL A 18 18.86 3.42 7.01
CA VAL A 18 18.15 3.51 5.73
C VAL A 18 17.55 2.16 5.30
N TYR A 19 18.24 1.04 5.55
CA TYR A 19 17.71 -0.29 5.21
C TYR A 19 16.47 -0.66 6.03
N GLU A 20 16.38 -0.19 7.28
CA GLU A 20 15.21 -0.38 8.14
C GLU A 20 14.00 0.35 7.54
N THR A 21 14.21 1.60 7.08
CA THR A 21 13.20 2.38 6.34
C THR A 21 12.70 1.64 5.10
N VAL A 22 13.62 1.07 4.29
CA VAL A 22 13.26 0.31 3.09
C VAL A 22 12.39 -0.90 3.42
N VAL A 23 12.71 -1.62 4.50
CA VAL A 23 11.92 -2.78 4.95
C VAL A 23 10.54 -2.36 5.43
N VAL A 24 10.44 -1.28 6.21
CA VAL A 24 9.17 -0.72 6.70
C VAL A 24 8.27 -0.33 5.52
N LEU A 25 8.79 0.49 4.59
CA LEU A 25 8.06 0.92 3.39
C LEU A 25 7.64 -0.27 2.53
N SER A 26 8.53 -1.23 2.32
CA SER A 26 8.21 -2.44 1.53
C SER A 26 7.09 -3.26 2.16
N LYS A 27 7.11 -3.45 3.48
CA LYS A 27 6.05 -4.17 4.20
C LYS A 27 4.73 -3.41 4.11
N ARG A 28 4.75 -2.08 4.31
CA ARG A 28 3.54 -1.26 4.27
C ARG A 28 2.93 -1.21 2.86
N ALA A 29 3.75 -1.02 1.83
CA ALA A 29 3.30 -1.04 0.44
C ALA A 29 2.61 -2.37 0.08
N ARG A 30 3.11 -3.53 0.57
CA ARG A 30 2.43 -4.82 0.38
C ARG A 30 1.07 -4.90 1.06
N GLN A 31 0.93 -4.34 2.27
CA GLN A 31 -0.36 -4.29 2.97
C GLN A 31 -1.39 -3.45 2.18
N ILE A 32 -0.96 -2.29 1.68
CA ILE A 32 -1.80 -1.42 0.84
C ILE A 32 -2.19 -2.12 -0.45
N ALA A 33 -1.23 -2.76 -1.14
CA ALA A 33 -1.49 -3.49 -2.38
C ALA A 33 -2.49 -4.63 -2.18
N ALA A 34 -2.35 -5.41 -1.10
CA ALA A 34 -3.28 -6.49 -0.78
C ALA A 34 -4.70 -5.97 -0.52
N ARG A 35 -4.83 -4.85 0.21
CA ARG A 35 -6.12 -4.19 0.48
C ARG A 35 -6.77 -3.67 -0.80
N GLN A 36 -6.02 -2.94 -1.62
CA GLN A 36 -6.51 -2.40 -2.89
C GLN A 36 -6.94 -3.52 -3.85
N LYS A 37 -6.18 -4.62 -3.90
CA LYS A 37 -6.55 -5.79 -4.68
C LYS A 37 -7.89 -6.38 -4.20
N ALA A 38 -8.04 -6.59 -2.89
CA ALA A 38 -9.28 -7.12 -2.34
C ALA A 38 -10.49 -6.20 -2.63
N GLU A 39 -10.34 -4.88 -2.49
CA GLU A 39 -11.38 -3.90 -2.82
C GLU A 39 -11.75 -3.92 -4.31
N LEU A 40 -10.76 -4.07 -5.19
CA LEU A 40 -10.98 -4.20 -6.62
C LEU A 40 -11.71 -5.50 -6.96
N ASP A 41 -11.25 -6.63 -6.42
CA ASP A 41 -11.83 -7.95 -6.67
C ASP A 41 -13.32 -7.97 -6.23
N GLU A 42 -13.64 -7.38 -5.08
CA GLU A 42 -15.02 -7.24 -4.60
C GLU A 42 -15.89 -6.39 -5.55
N LYS A 43 -15.36 -5.25 -6.02
CA LYS A 43 -16.07 -4.40 -6.99
C LYS A 43 -16.26 -5.09 -8.34
N LEU A 44 -15.28 -5.90 -8.78
CA LEU A 44 -15.37 -6.61 -10.05
C LEU A 44 -16.40 -7.74 -10.00
N ALA A 45 -16.54 -8.41 -8.85
CA ALA A 45 -17.54 -9.47 -8.65
C ALA A 45 -18.99 -8.98 -8.85
N TYR A 46 -19.26 -7.69 -8.62
CA TYR A 46 -20.58 -7.10 -8.90
C TYR A 46 -20.98 -7.17 -10.38
N TYR A 47 -20.02 -7.20 -11.30
CA TYR A 47 -20.28 -7.26 -12.74
C TYR A 47 -20.49 -8.70 -13.25
N GLU A 48 -20.32 -9.70 -12.40
CA GLU A 48 -20.54 -11.10 -12.75
C GLU A 48 -22.03 -11.46 -12.61
N GLY A 49 -22.58 -12.22 -13.56
CA GLY A 49 -23.92 -12.81 -13.44
C GLY A 49 -25.07 -12.11 -14.18
N PHE A 50 -24.80 -11.09 -15.00
CA PHE A 50 -25.83 -10.49 -15.87
C PHE A 50 -26.10 -11.37 -17.10
N THR A 51 -27.37 -11.69 -17.37
CA THR A 51 -27.77 -12.63 -18.43
C THR A 51 -28.34 -11.96 -19.68
N SER A 52 -28.75 -10.69 -19.58
CA SER A 52 -29.26 -9.91 -20.72
C SER A 52 -28.11 -9.30 -21.52
N GLU A 53 -28.19 -9.35 -22.86
CA GLU A 53 -27.15 -8.84 -23.76
C GLU A 53 -26.94 -7.32 -23.61
N MET A 54 -28.02 -6.56 -23.45
CA MET A 54 -27.95 -5.10 -23.24
C MET A 54 -27.35 -4.72 -21.87
N ASP A 55 -27.70 -5.47 -20.82
CA ASP A 55 -27.14 -5.22 -19.49
C ASP A 55 -25.66 -5.59 -19.45
N ASN A 56 -25.26 -6.66 -20.14
CA ASN A 56 -23.85 -7.07 -20.26
C ASN A 56 -22.96 -6.01 -20.89
N LEU A 57 -23.38 -5.36 -21.98
CA LEU A 57 -22.59 -4.30 -22.62
C LEU A 57 -22.37 -3.10 -21.67
N ARG A 58 -23.42 -2.66 -20.98
CA ARG A 58 -23.31 -1.58 -19.99
C ARG A 58 -22.39 -1.95 -18.82
N MET A 59 -22.46 -3.19 -18.34
CA MET A 59 -21.63 -3.65 -17.22
C MET A 59 -20.16 -3.78 -17.61
N GLN A 60 -19.86 -4.16 -18.85
CA GLN A 60 -18.48 -4.17 -19.36
C GLN A 60 -17.87 -2.76 -19.44
N GLU A 61 -18.64 -1.78 -19.92
CA GLU A 61 -18.20 -0.37 -19.93
C GLU A 61 -17.89 0.13 -18.52
N GLU A 62 -18.74 -0.21 -17.56
CA GLU A 62 -18.57 0.16 -16.16
C GLU A 62 -17.36 -0.55 -15.52
N GLN A 63 -17.18 -1.85 -15.78
CA GLN A 63 -16.02 -2.62 -15.33
C GLN A 63 -14.70 -2.03 -15.85
N ALA A 64 -14.66 -1.64 -17.13
CA ALA A 64 -13.50 -0.99 -17.73
C ALA A 64 -13.22 0.36 -17.07
N ARG A 65 -14.26 1.14 -16.75
CA ARG A 65 -14.14 2.41 -16.04
C ARG A 65 -13.55 2.24 -14.64
N VAL A 66 -14.05 1.27 -13.87
CA VAL A 66 -13.50 0.93 -12.54
C VAL A 66 -12.04 0.52 -12.65
N SER A 67 -11.70 -0.31 -13.63
CA SER A 67 -10.31 -0.76 -13.84
C SER A 67 -9.37 0.41 -14.12
N LEU A 68 -9.79 1.35 -14.97
CA LEU A 68 -9.02 2.56 -15.30
C LEU A 68 -8.86 3.50 -14.09
N GLU A 69 -9.87 3.62 -13.23
CA GLU A 69 -9.77 4.38 -11.99
C GLU A 69 -8.66 3.83 -11.10
N TYR A 70 -8.64 2.50 -10.91
CA TYR A 70 -7.63 1.83 -10.09
C TYR A 70 -6.22 1.92 -10.68
N GLU A 71 -6.09 1.90 -12.00
CA GLU A 71 -4.80 2.10 -12.67
C GLU A 71 -4.22 3.50 -12.38
N LYS A 72 -5.08 4.52 -12.31
CA LYS A 72 -4.72 5.92 -12.03
C LYS A 72 -4.45 6.21 -10.56
N ARG A 73 -4.83 5.32 -9.63
CA ARG A 73 -4.57 5.51 -8.21
C ARG A 73 -3.05 5.54 -7.93
N PRO A 74 -2.61 6.27 -6.88
CA PRO A 74 -1.21 6.26 -6.46
C PRO A 74 -0.72 4.84 -6.19
N LYS A 75 0.54 4.56 -6.54
CA LYS A 75 1.12 3.24 -6.32
C LYS A 75 1.22 2.97 -4.82
N PRO A 76 1.07 1.71 -4.36
CA PRO A 76 1.17 1.37 -2.94
C PRO A 76 2.45 1.87 -2.26
N SER A 77 3.56 1.94 -2.99
CA SER A 77 4.82 2.50 -2.50
C SER A 77 4.75 4.00 -2.23
N GLU A 78 4.06 4.78 -3.08
CA GLU A 78 3.91 6.23 -2.89
C GLU A 78 3.00 6.55 -1.71
N ILE A 79 1.94 5.76 -1.53
CA ILE A 79 1.07 5.85 -0.37
C ILE A 79 1.85 5.53 0.91
N ALA A 80 2.64 4.44 0.91
CA ALA A 80 3.47 4.08 2.05
C ALA A 80 4.51 5.15 2.40
N ILE A 81 5.07 5.84 1.40
CA ILE A 81 6.00 6.96 1.63
C ILE A 81 5.25 8.11 2.32
N GLY A 82 4.07 8.50 1.82
CA GLY A 82 3.26 9.56 2.43
C GLY A 82 2.86 9.24 3.88
N GLU A 83 2.37 8.03 4.14
CA GLU A 83 2.01 7.58 5.50
C GLU A 83 3.24 7.58 6.43
N LEU A 84 4.45 7.31 5.92
CA LEU A 84 5.67 7.40 6.73
C LEU A 84 6.04 8.86 7.04
N GLU A 85 5.97 9.76 6.04
CA GLU A 85 6.20 11.20 6.20
C GLU A 85 5.23 11.82 7.22
N GLU A 86 4.00 11.32 7.27
CA GLU A 86 2.93 11.75 8.18
C GLU A 86 2.98 11.08 9.57
N ASN A 87 3.95 10.19 9.83
CA ASN A 87 4.08 9.42 11.08
C ASN A 87 2.89 8.46 11.37
N GLU A 88 2.21 7.99 10.33
CA GLU A 88 1.05 7.08 10.45
C GLU A 88 1.46 5.60 10.51
N ILE A 89 2.75 5.29 10.32
CA ILE A 89 3.27 3.93 10.33
C ILE A 89 3.97 3.64 11.66
N TYR A 90 3.34 2.80 12.48
CA TYR A 90 4.01 2.18 13.62
C TYR A 90 4.75 0.91 13.20
N PHE A 91 6.02 0.79 13.58
CA PHE A 91 6.83 -0.41 13.35
C PHE A 91 7.78 -0.64 14.52
N ARG A 92 8.18 -1.90 14.71
CA ARG A 92 9.11 -2.31 15.77
C ARG A 92 10.08 -3.36 15.24
N ASN A 93 11.27 -3.36 15.81
CA ASN A 93 12.31 -4.34 15.51
C ASN A 93 12.44 -5.32 16.70
N PRO A 94 12.02 -6.59 16.55
CA PRO A 94 12.03 -7.55 17.65
C PRO A 94 13.45 -7.80 18.19
N ASP A 95 14.47 -7.78 17.33
CA ASP A 95 15.85 -8.07 17.73
C ASP A 95 16.48 -6.97 18.61
N LYS A 96 15.90 -5.75 18.61
CA LYS A 96 16.36 -4.63 19.45
C LYS A 96 15.69 -4.59 20.83
N GLU A 97 14.61 -5.34 21.03
CA GLU A 97 13.82 -5.34 22.28
C GLU A 97 14.41 -6.33 23.31
N ASP A 98 14.96 -7.46 22.84
CA ASP A 98 15.56 -8.52 23.67
C ASP A 98 16.82 -8.08 24.44
N LEU A 99 17.48 -6.99 24.03
CA LEU A 99 18.65 -6.43 24.73
C LEU A 99 18.30 -5.69 26.03
N SER A 100 17.02 -5.41 26.29
CA SER A 100 16.55 -4.74 27.52
C SER A 100 16.13 -5.71 28.63
N GLY A 101 15.95 -7.01 28.31
CA GLY A 101 15.51 -8.05 29.25
C GLY A 101 16.62 -8.89 29.88
N ALA A 102 17.87 -8.74 29.44
CA ALA A 102 19.01 -9.52 29.91
C ALA A 102 19.93 -8.68 30.83
N LEU A 103 19.44 -8.31 32.02
CA LEU A 103 20.34 -7.96 33.12
C LEU A 103 20.82 -9.26 33.77
N PRO A 104 22.14 -9.50 33.92
CA PRO A 104 22.64 -10.65 34.63
C PRO A 104 22.36 -10.47 36.13
N GLY A 105 21.61 -11.40 36.71
CA GLY A 105 21.57 -11.64 38.15
C GLY A 105 22.76 -12.46 38.60
#